data_AF-A0A1D2WL16-F1
#
_entry.id   AF-A0A1D2WL16-F1
#
_cell.length_a   1.000
_cell.length_b   1.000
_cell.length_c   1.000
_cell.angle_alpha   90.00
_cell.angle_beta   90.00
_cell.angle_gamma   90.00
#
_symmetry.space_group_name_H-M   'P 1'
#
loop_
_entity.id
_entity.type
_entity.pdbx_description
1 polymer ?
#
loop_
_entity_poly.entity_id
_entity_poly.type
_entity_poly.pdbx_seq_one_letter_code
_entity_poly.pdbx_strand_id
1 'polypeptide(L)'
;MTINDNHNHFCIYCGAKLDFGQHFCTKCGKEVVHAEPTYEIVSRYYDLLYDIEQEYDAKQERAKELVNKLFDPAHMSYNKFLSSINKSNGLFNNQLDVAKRMIEVYDGTKDFIEHEIDNKIRTLQTFVDKMNDLIDEMVIHLSSNKQDTGDINNLFEDMDDLIDSVKDY
;
A
#
# COMPACT_ATOMS: atom_id res chain seq x y z
N MET A 1 42.67 4.27 -3.47
CA MET A 1 41.77 3.33 -2.78
C MET A 1 40.36 3.79 -3.05
N THR A 2 39.63 3.07 -3.89
CA THR A 2 38.26 3.37 -4.28
C THR A 2 37.31 2.72 -3.28
N ILE A 3 36.61 3.52 -2.47
CA ILE A 3 35.43 3.06 -1.73
C ILE A 3 34.26 3.32 -2.67
N ASN A 4 33.73 2.24 -3.26
CA ASN A 4 32.44 2.28 -3.94
C ASN A 4 31.35 2.38 -2.86
N ASP A 5 31.06 3.60 -2.41
CA ASP A 5 29.90 3.90 -1.57
C ASP A 5 28.64 3.84 -2.42
N ASN A 6 28.15 2.64 -2.67
CA ASN A 6 26.82 2.41 -3.23
C ASN A 6 25.78 2.29 -2.11
N HIS A 7 25.90 3.14 -1.08
CA HIS A 7 24.89 3.24 -0.03
C HIS A 7 23.70 4.01 -0.59
N ASN A 8 22.58 3.29 -0.72
CA ASN A 8 21.27 3.78 -1.13
C ASN A 8 21.03 5.19 -0.56
N HIS A 9 21.09 6.21 -1.41
CA HIS A 9 20.94 7.62 -1.06
C HIS A 9 19.49 7.99 -0.70
N PHE A 10 18.67 7.02 -0.27
CA PHE A 10 17.25 7.23 0.00
C PHE A 10 16.84 6.54 1.31
N CYS A 11 16.01 7.23 2.08
CA CYS A 11 15.42 6.73 3.31
C CYS A 11 14.50 5.55 3.00
N ILE A 12 14.77 4.40 3.62
CA ILE A 12 13.96 3.19 3.43
C ILE A 12 12.52 3.35 3.94
N TYR A 13 12.28 4.25 4.89
CA TYR A 13 10.96 4.43 5.50
C TYR A 13 10.03 5.34 4.71
N CYS A 14 10.56 6.39 4.08
CA CYS A 14 9.73 7.44 3.44
C CYS A 14 10.20 7.85 2.03
N GLY A 15 11.24 7.22 1.50
CA GLY A 15 11.77 7.46 0.15
C GLY A 15 12.50 8.80 -0.04
N ALA A 16 12.72 9.59 1.02
CA ALA A 16 13.43 10.87 0.92
C ALA A 16 14.91 10.66 0.56
N LYS A 17 15.47 11.51 -0.30
CA LYS A 17 16.92 11.52 -0.56
C LYS A 17 17.68 11.86 0.73
N LEU A 18 18.74 11.10 1.01
CA LEU A 18 19.65 11.26 2.13
C LEU A 18 20.97 11.89 1.66
N ASP A 19 21.53 12.74 2.51
CA ASP A 19 22.89 13.27 2.36
C ASP A 19 23.93 12.27 2.86
N PHE A 20 25.17 12.41 2.40
CA PHE A 20 26.27 11.51 2.78
C PHE A 20 26.57 11.59 4.28
N GLY A 21 26.64 10.44 4.96
CA GLY A 21 26.89 10.36 6.40
C GLY A 21 25.71 10.78 7.28
N GLN A 22 24.51 10.93 6.72
CA GLN A 22 23.32 11.28 7.46
C GLN A 22 22.85 10.12 8.35
N HIS A 23 22.82 10.33 9.67
CA HIS A 23 22.37 9.32 10.64
C HIS A 23 20.85 9.29 10.86
N PHE A 24 20.14 10.39 10.59
CA PHE A 24 18.67 10.49 10.75
C PHE A 24 18.04 11.17 9.54
N CYS A 25 16.94 10.62 9.01
CA CYS A 25 16.20 11.21 7.91
C CYS A 25 15.58 12.55 8.33
N THR A 26 15.90 13.63 7.60
CA THR A 26 15.37 14.98 7.85
C THR A 26 13.89 15.13 7.47
N LYS A 27 13.33 14.19 6.69
CA LYS A 27 11.92 14.20 6.29
C LYS A 27 11.00 13.47 7.28
N CYS A 28 11.40 12.29 7.77
CA CYS A 28 10.56 11.46 8.65
C CYS A 28 11.14 11.26 10.07
N GLY A 29 12.34 11.75 10.36
CA GLY A 29 12.98 11.67 11.68
C GLY A 29 13.59 10.30 12.05
N LYS A 30 13.36 9.23 11.28
CA LYS A 30 13.88 7.89 11.57
C LYS A 30 15.38 7.75 11.29
N GLU A 31 16.06 6.87 12.03
CA GLU A 31 17.49 6.57 11.88
C GLU A 31 17.78 5.89 10.54
N VAL A 32 18.90 6.23 9.90
CA VAL A 32 19.35 5.64 8.64
C VAL A 32 20.04 4.30 8.92
N VAL A 33 19.59 3.26 8.22
CA VAL A 33 20.07 1.89 8.42
C VAL A 33 20.96 1.47 7.24
N HIS A 34 22.14 0.96 7.56
CA HIS A 34 23.04 0.29 6.61
C HIS A 34 23.28 -1.13 7.13
N ALA A 35 22.59 -2.12 6.56
CA ALA A 35 22.85 -3.54 6.85
C ALA A 35 22.70 -4.34 5.55
N GLU A 36 23.43 -5.45 5.46
CA GLU A 36 23.29 -6.40 4.34
C GLU A 36 22.25 -7.47 4.73
N PRO A 37 21.23 -7.70 3.89
CA PRO A 37 20.16 -8.62 4.22
C PRO A 37 20.59 -10.08 4.08
N THR A 38 19.92 -10.99 4.80
CA THR A 38 20.10 -12.44 4.60
C THR A 38 19.09 -13.00 3.60
N TYR A 39 19.52 -13.92 2.73
CA TYR A 39 18.70 -14.45 1.62
C TYR A 39 17.39 -15.11 2.08
N GLU A 40 17.41 -15.86 3.19
CA GLU A 40 16.24 -16.58 3.71
C GLU A 40 15.15 -15.63 4.20
N ILE A 41 15.53 -14.54 4.90
CA ILE A 41 14.62 -13.53 5.40
C ILE A 41 13.99 -12.75 4.25
N VAL A 42 14.80 -12.37 3.27
CA VAL A 42 14.35 -11.69 2.05
C VAL A 42 13.31 -12.54 1.34
N SER A 43 13.61 -13.82 1.06
CA SER A 43 12.69 -14.71 0.33
C SER A 43 11.31 -14.76 0.98
N ARG A 44 11.24 -14.97 2.30
CA ARG A 44 9.97 -15.10 3.02
C ARG A 44 9.09 -13.85 2.90
N TYR A 45 9.68 -12.67 3.06
CA TYR A 45 8.91 -11.43 2.97
C TYR A 45 8.51 -11.09 1.54
N TYR A 46 9.36 -11.37 0.55
CA TYR A 46 9.01 -11.13 -0.86
C TYR A 46 7.87 -12.05 -1.33
N ASP A 47 7.85 -13.32 -0.92
CA ASP A 47 6.75 -14.24 -1.24
C ASP A 47 5.43 -13.72 -0.66
N LEU A 48 5.43 -13.27 0.59
CA LEU A 48 4.26 -12.67 1.23
C LEU A 48 3.79 -11.39 0.53
N LEU A 49 4.72 -10.49 0.19
CA LEU A 49 4.38 -9.26 -0.52
C LEU A 49 3.87 -9.53 -1.94
N TYR A 50 4.38 -10.56 -2.60
CA TYR A 50 3.91 -10.99 -3.91
C TYR A 50 2.45 -11.45 -3.84
N ASP A 51 2.10 -12.29 -2.87
CA ASP A 51 0.72 -12.78 -2.69
C ASP A 51 -0.25 -11.61 -2.43
N ILE A 52 0.14 -10.67 -1.56
CA ILE A 52 -0.66 -9.47 -1.26
C ILE A 52 -0.83 -8.57 -2.50
N GLU A 53 0.23 -8.36 -3.28
CA GLU A 53 0.21 -7.59 -4.53
C GLU A 53 -0.75 -8.23 -5.55
N GLN A 54 -0.64 -9.54 -5.78
CA GLN A 54 -1.52 -10.26 -6.70
C GLN A 54 -2.99 -10.22 -6.27
N GLU A 55 -3.25 -10.39 -4.97
CA GLU A 55 -4.61 -10.33 -4.44
C GLU A 55 -5.20 -8.93 -4.60
N TYR A 56 -4.46 -7.89 -4.22
CA TYR A 56 -4.91 -6.51 -4.36
C TYR A 56 -5.19 -6.14 -5.81
N ASP A 57 -4.29 -6.51 -6.74
CA ASP A 57 -4.44 -6.25 -8.17
C ASP A 57 -5.72 -6.88 -8.75
N ALA A 58 -5.98 -8.14 -8.40
CA ALA A 58 -7.20 -8.83 -8.82
C ALA A 58 -8.46 -8.15 -8.27
N LYS A 59 -8.43 -7.72 -7.00
CA LYS A 59 -9.57 -7.05 -6.37
C LYS A 59 -9.81 -5.65 -6.95
N GLN A 60 -8.78 -4.83 -7.12
CA GLN A 60 -8.95 -3.48 -7.64
C GLN A 60 -9.50 -3.49 -9.09
N GLU A 61 -9.06 -4.42 -9.94
CA GLU A 61 -9.61 -4.55 -11.28
C GLU A 61 -11.08 -4.98 -11.24
N ARG A 62 -11.43 -5.93 -10.37
CA ARG A 62 -12.82 -6.32 -10.18
C ARG A 62 -13.71 -5.20 -9.65
N ALA A 63 -13.20 -4.36 -8.74
CA ALA A 63 -13.93 -3.20 -8.25
C ALA A 63 -14.20 -2.19 -9.39
N LYS A 64 -13.21 -1.89 -10.23
CA LYS A 64 -13.40 -1.04 -11.43
C LYS A 64 -14.45 -1.63 -12.38
N GLU A 65 -14.39 -2.93 -12.65
CA GLU A 65 -15.39 -3.61 -13.49
C GLU A 65 -16.81 -3.48 -12.92
N LEU A 66 -16.98 -3.61 -11.61
CA LEU A 66 -18.27 -3.48 -10.94
C LEU A 66 -18.78 -2.04 -10.98
N VAL A 67 -17.91 -1.06 -10.76
CA VAL A 67 -18.26 0.36 -10.93
C VAL A 67 -18.79 0.63 -12.33
N ASN A 68 -18.12 0.11 -13.37
CA ASN A 68 -18.53 0.27 -14.77
C ASN A 68 -19.88 -0.39 -15.08
N LYS A 69 -20.25 -1.45 -14.36
CA LYS A 69 -21.53 -2.15 -14.55
C LYS A 69 -22.68 -1.51 -13.77
N LEU A 70 -22.40 -0.95 -12.60
CA LEU A 70 -23.41 -0.44 -11.67
C LEU A 70 -23.76 1.03 -11.88
N PHE A 71 -22.82 1.83 -12.38
CA PHE A 71 -22.97 3.28 -12.45
C PHE A 71 -22.83 3.82 -13.87
N ASP A 72 -23.67 4.78 -14.23
CA ASP A 72 -23.56 5.52 -15.48
C ASP A 72 -22.29 6.39 -15.48
N PRO A 73 -21.41 6.27 -16.49
CA PRO A 73 -20.21 7.12 -16.62
C PRO A 73 -20.48 8.63 -16.62
N ALA A 74 -21.69 9.06 -17.01
CA ALA A 74 -22.11 10.45 -16.96
C ALA A 74 -22.47 10.93 -15.55
N HIS A 75 -22.68 10.01 -14.60
CA HIS A 75 -23.02 10.33 -13.22
C HIS A 75 -21.78 10.69 -12.40
N MET A 76 -21.89 11.70 -11.53
CA MET A 76 -20.76 12.18 -10.72
C MET A 76 -20.16 11.08 -9.82
N SER A 77 -21.00 10.20 -9.27
CA SER A 77 -20.55 9.09 -8.41
C SER A 77 -19.59 8.14 -9.10
N TYR A 78 -19.76 7.86 -10.40
CA TYR A 78 -18.85 7.01 -11.17
C TYR A 78 -17.41 7.54 -11.11
N ASN A 79 -17.23 8.83 -11.40
CA ASN A 79 -15.92 9.46 -11.37
C ASN A 79 -15.34 9.54 -9.95
N LYS A 80 -16.19 9.79 -8.95
CA LYS A 80 -15.77 9.78 -7.54
C LYS A 80 -15.21 8.41 -7.15
N PHE A 81 -15.96 7.35 -7.44
CA PHE A 81 -15.58 5.98 -7.10
C PHE A 81 -14.30 5.51 -7.79
N LEU A 82 -14.17 5.75 -9.11
CA LEU A 82 -12.93 5.44 -9.82
C LEU A 82 -11.74 6.24 -9.28
N SER A 83 -11.94 7.51 -8.90
CA SER A 83 -10.90 8.32 -8.30
C SER A 83 -10.42 7.74 -6.97
N SER A 84 -11.33 7.33 -6.09
CA SER A 84 -10.98 6.69 -4.82
C SER A 84 -10.25 5.35 -5.02
N ILE A 85 -10.68 4.50 -5.96
CA ILE A 85 -9.96 3.25 -6.30
C ILE A 85 -8.55 3.55 -6.80
N ASN A 86 -8.41 4.52 -7.71
CA ASN A 86 -7.11 4.87 -8.28
C ASN A 86 -6.15 5.48 -7.24
N LYS A 87 -6.66 6.30 -6.31
CA LYS A 87 -5.88 6.82 -5.18
C LYS A 87 -5.45 5.70 -4.23
N SER A 88 -6.36 4.78 -3.91
CA SER A 88 -6.08 3.58 -3.12
C SER A 88 -4.93 2.79 -3.75
N ASN A 89 -5.01 2.53 -5.06
CA ASN A 89 -3.97 1.83 -5.80
C ASN A 89 -2.61 2.56 -5.77
N GLY A 90 -2.63 3.89 -5.95
CA GLY A 90 -1.41 4.70 -5.85
C GLY A 90 -0.75 4.59 -4.46
N LEU A 91 -1.53 4.63 -3.38
CA LEU A 91 -0.99 4.49 -2.03
C LEU A 91 -0.55 3.07 -1.70
N PHE A 92 -1.31 2.05 -2.10
CA PHE A 92 -0.93 0.66 -1.95
C PHE A 92 0.45 0.41 -2.56
N ASN A 93 0.65 0.81 -3.81
CA ASN A 93 1.92 0.64 -4.52
C ASN A 93 3.08 1.37 -3.83
N ASN A 94 2.83 2.57 -3.31
CA ASN A 94 3.83 3.31 -2.54
C ASN A 94 4.22 2.57 -1.25
N GLN A 95 3.25 2.04 -0.51
CA GLN A 95 3.52 1.29 0.72
C GLN A 95 4.22 -0.04 0.44
N LEU A 96 3.88 -0.70 -0.66
CA LEU A 96 4.51 -1.93 -1.13
C LEU A 96 5.99 -1.70 -1.47
N ASP A 97 6.29 -0.64 -2.21
CA ASP A 97 7.65 -0.24 -2.57
C ASP A 97 8.48 0.15 -1.34
N VAL A 98 7.88 0.84 -0.36
CA VAL A 98 8.51 1.08 0.95
C VAL A 98 8.83 -0.24 1.65
N ALA A 99 7.88 -1.18 1.74
CA ALA A 99 8.10 -2.47 2.39
C ALA A 99 9.26 -3.25 1.71
N LYS A 100 9.26 -3.32 0.37
CA LYS A 100 10.32 -3.96 -0.42
C LYS A 100 11.70 -3.37 -0.09
N ARG A 101 11.84 -2.04 -0.07
CA ARG A 101 13.10 -1.37 0.32
C ARG A 101 13.55 -1.67 1.75
N MET A 102 12.62 -1.80 2.69
CA MET A 102 12.95 -2.12 4.08
C MET A 102 13.49 -3.54 4.20
N ILE A 103 12.89 -4.48 3.47
CA ILE A 103 13.35 -5.88 3.40
C ILE A 103 14.75 -5.98 2.78
N GLU A 104 15.05 -5.19 1.74
CA GLU A 104 16.36 -5.13 1.09
C GLU A 104 17.51 -4.73 2.03
N VAL A 105 17.23 -4.11 3.17
CA VAL A 105 18.25 -3.70 4.16
C VAL A 105 18.06 -4.36 5.52
N TYR A 106 17.16 -5.33 5.64
CA TYR A 106 16.88 -6.02 6.89
C TYR A 106 17.74 -7.28 7.02
N ASP A 107 18.62 -7.29 8.02
CA ASP A 107 19.58 -8.37 8.29
C ASP A 107 19.05 -9.45 9.25
N GLY A 108 17.83 -9.30 9.77
CA GLY A 108 17.25 -10.21 10.76
C GLY A 108 17.55 -9.90 12.21
N THR A 109 18.29 -8.83 12.50
CA THR A 109 18.77 -8.55 13.87
C THR A 109 18.13 -7.34 14.53
N LYS A 110 17.49 -6.47 13.75
CA LYS A 110 16.91 -5.21 14.21
C LYS A 110 15.40 -5.33 14.37
N ASP A 111 14.95 -5.60 15.59
CA ASP A 111 13.52 -5.73 15.95
C ASP A 111 12.67 -4.55 15.47
N PHE A 112 13.21 -3.33 15.50
CA PHE A 112 12.51 -2.14 15.02
C PHE A 112 12.22 -2.19 13.51
N ILE A 113 13.15 -2.71 12.69
CA ILE A 113 12.94 -2.80 11.24
C ILE A 113 11.91 -3.89 10.94
N GLU A 114 12.01 -5.04 11.62
CA GLU A 114 11.02 -6.11 11.51
C GLU A 114 9.62 -5.61 11.86
N HIS A 115 9.49 -4.89 12.98
CA HIS A 115 8.23 -4.30 13.40
C HIS A 115 7.65 -3.33 12.36
N GLU A 116 8.49 -2.53 11.72
CA GLU A 116 8.05 -1.60 10.69
C GLU A 116 7.67 -2.32 9.38
N ILE A 117 8.40 -3.36 8.98
CA ILE A 117 8.02 -4.23 7.85
C ILE A 117 6.65 -4.86 8.12
N ASP A 118 6.44 -5.41 9.31
CA ASP A 118 5.17 -5.98 9.73
C ASP A 118 4.04 -4.94 9.71
N ASN A 119 4.31 -3.71 10.14
CA ASN A 119 3.32 -2.63 10.07
C ASN A 119 2.96 -2.29 8.62
N LYS A 120 3.93 -2.26 7.71
CA LYS A 120 3.66 -2.06 6.28
C LYS A 120 2.82 -3.19 5.70
N ILE A 121 3.12 -4.44 6.06
CA ILE A 121 2.33 -5.61 5.65
C ILE A 121 0.89 -5.52 6.14
N ARG A 122 0.67 -5.15 7.42
CA ARG A 122 -0.68 -4.96 7.98
C ARG A 122 -1.44 -3.86 7.23
N THR A 123 -0.77 -2.76 6.90
CA THR A 123 -1.37 -1.68 6.09
C THR A 123 -1.79 -2.18 4.70
N LEU A 124 -0.92 -2.94 4.02
CA LEU A 124 -1.24 -3.53 2.72
C LEU A 124 -2.42 -4.50 2.79
N GLN A 125 -2.48 -5.34 3.83
CA GLN A 125 -3.62 -6.21 4.09
C GLN A 125 -4.92 -5.41 4.33
N THR A 126 -4.84 -4.29 5.03
CA THR A 126 -6.00 -3.41 5.25
C THR A 126 -6.55 -2.85 3.92
N PHE A 127 -5.68 -2.51 2.97
CA PHE A 127 -6.10 -2.13 1.62
C PHE A 127 -6.81 -3.27 0.88
N VAL A 128 -6.30 -4.50 1.00
CA VAL A 128 -6.93 -5.71 0.42
C VAL A 128 -8.32 -5.93 1.01
N ASP A 129 -8.45 -5.87 2.34
CA ASP A 129 -9.70 -6.07 3.06
C ASP A 129 -10.74 -5.01 2.66
N LYS A 130 -10.36 -3.72 2.64
CA LYS A 130 -11.27 -2.65 2.23
C LYS A 130 -11.71 -2.76 0.77
N MET A 131 -10.83 -3.22 -0.12
CA MET A 131 -11.21 -3.50 -1.50
C MET A 131 -12.18 -4.69 -1.58
N ASN A 132 -11.99 -5.71 -0.73
CA ASN A 132 -12.89 -6.85 -0.67
C ASN A 132 -14.29 -6.44 -0.18
N ASP A 133 -14.37 -5.66 0.91
CA ASP A 133 -15.63 -5.14 1.45
C ASP A 133 -16.41 -4.36 0.37
N LEU A 134 -15.71 -3.51 -0.39
CA LEU A 134 -16.28 -2.75 -1.48
C LEU A 134 -16.87 -3.65 -2.59
N ILE A 135 -16.11 -4.68 -2.99
CA ILE A 135 -16.55 -5.64 -4.00
C ILE A 135 -17.78 -6.40 -3.51
N ASP A 136 -17.77 -6.88 -2.27
CA ASP A 136 -18.85 -7.67 -1.70
C ASP A 136 -20.15 -6.86 -1.67
N GLU A 137 -20.10 -5.59 -1.25
CA GLU A 137 -21.29 -4.73 -1.25
C GLU A 137 -21.79 -4.43 -2.68
N MET A 138 -20.88 -4.18 -3.63
CA MET A 138 -21.26 -4.00 -5.05
C MET A 138 -21.90 -5.25 -5.65
N VAL A 139 -21.41 -6.44 -5.31
CA VAL A 139 -21.99 -7.73 -5.76
C VAL A 139 -23.37 -7.95 -5.14
N ILE A 140 -23.54 -7.64 -3.85
CA ILE A 140 -24.83 -7.69 -3.16
C ILE A 140 -25.84 -6.76 -3.85
N HIS A 141 -25.41 -5.53 -4.16
CA HIS A 141 -26.20 -4.55 -4.88
C HIS A 141 -26.69 -5.04 -6.24
N LEU A 142 -25.78 -5.59 -7.04
CA LEU A 142 -26.09 -6.16 -8.35
C LEU A 142 -27.08 -7.33 -8.24
N SER A 143 -26.94 -8.16 -7.21
CA SER A 143 -27.77 -9.35 -7.02
C SER A 143 -29.17 -9.04 -6.48
N SER A 144 -29.28 -7.97 -5.70
CA SER A 144 -30.52 -7.59 -5.00
C SER A 144 -31.36 -6.54 -5.74
N ASN A 145 -30.87 -5.98 -6.86
CA ASN A 145 -31.48 -4.83 -7.55
C ASN A 145 -31.79 -3.65 -6.60
N LYS A 146 -30.97 -3.46 -5.56
CA LYS A 146 -31.08 -2.32 -4.64
C LYS A 146 -30.82 -1.01 -5.41
N GLN A 147 -31.76 -0.07 -5.34
CA GLN A 147 -31.58 1.29 -5.88
C GLN A 147 -30.75 2.21 -4.97
N ASP A 148 -30.66 1.91 -3.67
CA ASP A 148 -30.02 2.78 -2.68
C ASP A 148 -28.56 2.41 -2.42
N THR A 149 -27.63 3.25 -2.86
CA THR A 149 -26.18 3.03 -2.82
C THR A 149 -25.51 3.57 -1.54
N GLY A 150 -26.27 3.78 -0.46
CA GLY A 150 -25.76 4.27 0.82
C GLY A 150 -24.58 3.45 1.36
N ASP A 151 -24.71 2.12 1.36
CA ASP A 151 -23.67 1.21 1.88
C ASP A 151 -22.37 1.31 1.05
N ILE A 152 -22.49 1.36 -0.28
CA ILE A 152 -21.34 1.56 -1.19
C ILE A 152 -20.65 2.91 -0.92
N ASN A 153 -21.43 3.98 -0.72
CA ASN A 153 -20.87 5.31 -0.43
C ASN A 153 -20.05 5.32 0.86
N ASN A 154 -20.56 4.69 1.92
CA ASN A 154 -19.86 4.58 3.20
C ASN A 154 -18.52 3.84 3.04
N LEU A 155 -18.48 2.76 2.25
CA LEU A 155 -17.23 2.03 2.00
C LEU A 155 -16.21 2.83 1.20
N PHE A 156 -16.66 3.72 0.31
CA PHE A 156 -15.76 4.66 -0.36
C PHE A 156 -15.23 5.74 0.58
N GLU A 157 -16.03 6.21 1.53
CA GLU A 157 -15.59 7.14 2.58
C GLU A 157 -14.57 6.48 3.51
N ASP A 158 -14.82 5.25 3.95
CA ASP A 158 -13.85 4.43 4.69
C ASP A 158 -12.51 4.27 3.94
N MET A 159 -12.58 4.09 2.62
CA MET A 159 -11.38 3.97 1.80
C MET A 159 -10.66 5.32 1.65
N ASP A 160 -11.39 6.42 1.52
CA ASP A 160 -10.81 7.77 1.50
C ASP A 160 -10.16 8.12 2.86
N ASP A 161 -10.77 7.73 3.98
CA ASP A 161 -10.21 7.88 5.32
C ASP A 161 -8.94 7.05 5.51
N LEU A 162 -8.94 5.80 5.02
CA LEU A 162 -7.73 4.96 4.99
C LEU A 162 -6.63 5.65 4.17
N ILE A 163 -6.97 6.12 2.96
CA ILE A 163 -6.07 6.85 2.07
C ILE A 163 -5.44 8.05 2.81
N ASP A 164 -6.24 8.81 3.55
CA ASP A 164 -5.73 9.97 4.28
C ASP A 164 -4.87 9.58 5.48
N SER A 165 -5.25 8.53 6.22
CA SER A 165 -4.47 8.04 7.37
C SER A 165 -3.08 7.50 6.99
N VAL A 166 -2.94 6.96 5.77
CA VAL A 166 -1.69 6.36 5.28
C VAL A 166 -0.74 7.42 4.68
N LYS A 167 -1.24 8.59 4.27
CA LYS A 167 -0.40 9.67 3.71
C LYS A 167 0.60 10.27 4.70
N ASP A 168 0.34 10.15 6.00
CA ASP A 168 1.13 10.77 7.07
C ASP A 168 2.33 9.91 7.54
N TYR A 169 2.56 8.74 6.93
CA TYR A 169 3.66 7.80 7.25
C TYR A 169 4.71 7.71 6.14
#